data_AF-A0A7C3AN67-F1
#
_entry.id   AF-A0A7C3AN67-F1
#
_cell.length_a   1.000
_cell.length_b   1.000
_cell.length_c   1.000
_cell.angle_alpha   90.00
_cell.angle_beta   90.00
_cell.angle_gamma   90.00
#
_symmetry.space_group_name_H-M   'P 1'
#
loop_
_entity.id
_entity.type
_entity.pdbx_description
1 polymer ?
#
loop_
_entity_poly.entity_id
_entity_poly.type
_entity_poly.pdbx_seq_one_letter_code
_entity_poly.pdbx_strand_id
1 'polypeptide(L)'
;AGINFSLAAFNLLPGFPLDGGRLLRAVVWRFSGDYLWASRLASAMGQFAAFGLIAAGLLGGLPGWGGDALSGLWFAMVGLFLYSAAVDGYRMARLHADLQDRTVRDFMIATVAALASDLTVEATRAYGTLWNTRVPAAVLHDGRLVGLVGAEQLRSVPWDQEGQTSLASIMVPVSETACVSPDTPVLLALERFGEAGLGVLPVVENGEVVGMLTLDTVLRQLRSRPHGPAGASPR
;
A
#
# COMPACT_ATOMS: atom_id res chain seq x y z
N ALA A 1 2.73 -40.03 -15.29
CA ALA A 1 4.02 -39.31 -15.16
C ALA A 1 4.17 -38.16 -16.16
N GLY A 2 3.80 -38.31 -17.45
CA GLY A 2 3.99 -37.26 -18.47
C GLY A 2 3.17 -35.98 -18.29
N ILE A 3 1.91 -36.07 -17.81
CA ILE A 3 1.03 -34.90 -17.65
C ILE A 3 1.60 -33.90 -16.61
N ASN A 4 2.20 -34.38 -15.52
CA ASN A 4 2.84 -33.53 -14.51
C ASN A 4 4.13 -32.88 -15.03
N PHE A 5 4.86 -33.54 -15.93
CA PHE A 5 6.09 -32.98 -16.51
C PHE A 5 5.77 -31.91 -17.55
N SER A 6 4.74 -32.12 -18.36
CA SER A 6 4.22 -31.09 -19.28
C SER A 6 3.64 -29.88 -18.53
N LEU A 7 2.93 -30.12 -17.42
CA LEU A 7 2.42 -29.05 -16.55
C LEU A 7 3.56 -28.31 -15.84
N ALA A 8 4.62 -29.00 -15.40
CA ALA A 8 5.80 -28.40 -14.81
C ALA A 8 6.61 -27.58 -15.85
N ALA A 9 6.78 -28.09 -17.07
CA ALA A 9 7.44 -27.37 -18.15
C ALA A 9 6.64 -26.14 -18.60
N PHE A 10 5.31 -26.26 -18.68
CA PHE A 10 4.41 -25.14 -18.94
C PHE A 10 4.46 -24.10 -17.81
N ASN A 11 4.53 -24.54 -16.54
CA ASN A 11 4.72 -23.65 -15.39
C ASN A 11 6.10 -22.98 -15.34
N LEU A 12 7.10 -23.51 -16.05
CA LEU A 12 8.46 -22.96 -16.15
C LEU A 12 8.66 -22.03 -17.37
N LEU A 13 7.71 -21.99 -18.31
CA LEU A 13 7.82 -21.10 -19.46
C LEU A 13 7.91 -19.64 -18.97
N PRO A 14 8.82 -18.83 -19.55
CA PRO A 14 9.13 -17.48 -19.07
C PRO A 14 7.97 -16.55 -19.36
N GLY A 15 7.02 -16.53 -18.44
CA GLY A 15 5.82 -15.74 -18.55
C GLY A 15 4.76 -16.26 -17.59
N PHE A 16 4.46 -15.47 -16.56
CA PHE A 16 3.46 -15.81 -15.54
C PHE A 16 2.09 -16.13 -16.14
N PRO A 17 1.55 -17.33 -15.84
CA PRO A 17 1.11 -17.66 -14.48
C PRO A 17 1.37 -19.16 -14.15
N LEU A 18 2.37 -19.57 -13.36
CA LEU A 18 2.23 -19.65 -11.90
C LEU A 18 3.55 -19.77 -11.10
N ASP A 19 4.70 -20.18 -11.65
CA ASP A 19 5.99 -20.17 -10.90
C ASP A 19 7.23 -19.75 -11.72
N GLY A 20 7.20 -19.84 -13.05
CA GLY A 20 8.37 -19.63 -13.91
C GLY A 20 9.02 -18.26 -13.81
N GLY A 21 8.24 -17.17 -13.73
CA GLY A 21 8.81 -15.84 -13.54
C GLY A 21 9.35 -15.60 -12.12
N ARG A 22 8.83 -16.31 -11.10
CA ARG A 22 9.27 -16.21 -9.70
C ARG A 22 10.56 -17.00 -9.55
N LEU A 23 10.63 -18.16 -10.19
CA LEU A 23 11.83 -18.96 -10.31
C LEU A 23 12.93 -18.21 -11.06
N LEU A 24 12.63 -17.67 -12.25
CA LEU A 24 13.58 -16.85 -13.01
C LEU A 24 14.09 -15.69 -12.16
N ARG A 25 13.18 -14.94 -11.52
CA ARG A 25 13.56 -13.86 -10.60
C ARG A 25 14.43 -14.35 -9.45
N ALA A 26 14.11 -15.47 -8.81
CA ALA A 26 14.88 -16.03 -7.69
C ALA A 26 16.28 -16.48 -8.12
N VAL A 27 16.40 -17.12 -9.29
CA VAL A 27 17.68 -17.52 -9.89
C VAL A 27 18.50 -16.27 -10.20
N VAL A 28 17.92 -15.30 -10.90
CA VAL A 28 18.58 -14.05 -11.28
C VAL A 28 19.01 -13.27 -10.04
N TRP A 29 18.16 -13.15 -9.03
CA TRP A 29 18.46 -12.50 -7.76
C TRP A 29 19.59 -13.20 -7.00
N ARG A 30 19.62 -14.54 -6.99
CA ARG A 30 20.71 -15.31 -6.38
C ARG A 30 22.08 -14.99 -6.98
N PHE A 31 22.12 -14.69 -8.28
CA PHE A 31 23.35 -14.32 -8.97
C PHE A 31 23.65 -12.81 -8.92
N SER A 32 22.64 -11.94 -8.98
CA SER A 32 22.83 -10.48 -9.03
C SER A 32 22.88 -9.79 -7.68
N GLY A 33 22.25 -10.36 -6.64
CA GLY A 33 21.99 -9.69 -5.36
C GLY A 33 20.92 -8.58 -5.42
N ASP A 34 20.61 -8.07 -6.62
CA ASP A 34 19.64 -7.00 -6.86
C ASP A 34 18.26 -7.57 -7.24
N TYR A 35 17.31 -7.47 -6.30
CA TYR A 35 15.93 -7.94 -6.48
C TYR A 35 15.14 -7.13 -7.51
N LEU A 36 15.41 -5.83 -7.63
CA LEU A 36 14.72 -4.95 -8.57
C LEU A 36 15.18 -5.24 -10.01
N TRP A 37 16.49 -5.43 -10.20
CA TRP A 37 17.04 -5.86 -11.49
C TRP A 37 16.51 -7.25 -11.88
N ALA A 38 16.49 -8.20 -10.95
CA ALA A 38 15.95 -9.52 -11.19
C ALA A 38 14.46 -9.49 -11.58
N SER A 39 13.67 -8.64 -10.92
CA SER A 39 12.26 -8.42 -11.23
C SER A 39 12.08 -7.78 -12.61
N ARG A 40 12.92 -6.80 -12.95
CA ARG A 40 12.90 -6.14 -14.26
C ARG A 40 13.18 -7.12 -15.39
N LEU A 41 14.21 -7.96 -15.25
CA LEU A 41 14.58 -8.96 -16.24
C LEU A 41 13.48 -10.01 -16.39
N ALA A 42 12.97 -10.54 -15.28
CA ALA A 42 11.89 -11.53 -15.30
C ALA A 42 10.63 -11.00 -15.99
N SER A 43 10.26 -9.74 -15.73
CA SER A 43 9.13 -9.09 -16.39
C SER A 43 9.38 -8.81 -17.87
N ALA A 44 10.59 -8.43 -18.26
CA ALA A 44 10.94 -8.25 -19.68
C ALA A 44 10.83 -9.57 -20.47
N MET A 45 11.32 -10.67 -19.90
CA MET A 45 11.19 -12.00 -20.51
C MET A 45 9.71 -12.44 -20.60
N GLY A 46 8.93 -12.20 -19.55
CA GLY A 46 7.49 -12.47 -19.57
C GLY A 46 6.74 -11.67 -20.63
N GLN A 47 7.09 -10.39 -20.81
CA GLN A 47 6.51 -9.55 -21.87
C GLN A 47 6.91 -10.06 -23.26
N PHE A 48 8.16 -10.48 -23.46
CA PHE A 48 8.59 -11.04 -24.74
C PHE A 48 7.81 -12.31 -25.10
N ALA A 49 7.63 -13.23 -24.14
CA ALA A 49 6.81 -14.42 -24.34
C ALA A 49 5.33 -14.06 -24.59
N ALA A 50 4.81 -13.04 -23.90
CA ALA A 50 3.46 -12.50 -24.12
C ALA A 50 3.27 -12.04 -25.56
N PHE A 51 4.19 -11.20 -26.07
CA PHE A 51 4.17 -10.73 -27.44
C PHE A 51 4.27 -11.89 -28.44
N GLY A 52 5.12 -12.88 -28.17
CA GLY A 52 5.20 -14.10 -28.97
C GLY A 52 3.87 -14.84 -29.05
N LEU A 53 3.17 -14.99 -27.92
CA LEU A 53 1.88 -15.69 -27.85
C LEU A 53 0.76 -14.90 -28.53
N ILE A 54 0.75 -13.57 -28.39
CA ILE A 54 -0.18 -12.69 -29.09
C ILE A 54 0.05 -12.78 -30.59
N ALA A 55 1.29 -12.66 -31.05
CA ALA A 55 1.63 -12.77 -32.47
C ALA A 55 1.27 -14.14 -33.04
N ALA A 56 1.56 -15.23 -32.30
CA ALA A 56 1.19 -16.58 -32.69
C ALA A 56 -0.34 -16.76 -32.78
N GLY A 57 -1.10 -16.20 -31.83
CA GLY A 57 -2.56 -16.21 -31.87
C GLY A 57 -3.13 -15.43 -33.05
N LEU A 58 -2.63 -14.22 -33.30
CA LEU A 58 -3.07 -13.37 -34.40
C LEU A 58 -2.73 -13.98 -35.76
N LEU A 59 -1.52 -14.51 -35.95
CA LEU A 59 -1.10 -15.14 -37.22
C LEU A 59 -1.74 -16.50 -37.43
N GLY A 60 -1.80 -17.33 -36.38
CA GLY A 60 -2.38 -18.66 -36.41
C GLY A 60 -3.90 -18.66 -36.58
N GLY A 61 -4.60 -17.60 -36.15
CA GLY A 61 -6.04 -17.45 -36.37
C GLY A 61 -6.41 -17.05 -37.81
N LEU A 62 -5.44 -16.78 -38.69
CA LEU A 62 -5.71 -16.40 -40.07
C LEU A 62 -6.02 -17.63 -40.94
N PRO A 63 -7.04 -17.57 -41.82
CA PRO A 63 -7.41 -18.68 -42.69
C PRO A 63 -6.27 -19.21 -43.57
N GLY A 64 -5.34 -18.33 -43.97
CA GLY A 64 -4.19 -18.68 -44.81
C GLY A 64 -3.15 -19.59 -44.15
N TRP A 65 -3.20 -19.75 -42.82
CA TRP A 65 -2.29 -20.60 -42.05
C TRP A 65 -2.97 -21.89 -41.56
N GLY A 66 -4.21 -22.16 -42.01
CA GLY A 66 -4.96 -23.37 -41.67
C GLY A 66 -5.46 -23.44 -40.22
N GLY A 67 -5.40 -22.33 -39.48
CA GLY A 67 -5.88 -22.26 -38.10
C GLY A 67 -7.27 -21.66 -37.97
N ASP A 68 -7.81 -21.79 -36.77
CA ASP A 68 -9.17 -21.38 -36.42
C ASP A 68 -9.16 -20.06 -35.64
N ALA A 69 -10.07 -19.14 -35.97
CA ALA A 69 -10.12 -17.81 -35.38
C ALA A 69 -10.35 -17.84 -33.87
N LEU A 70 -11.12 -18.81 -33.36
CA LEU A 70 -11.35 -18.96 -31.92
C LEU A 70 -10.06 -19.40 -31.21
N SER A 71 -9.29 -20.32 -31.80
CA SER A 71 -7.98 -20.70 -31.27
C SER A 71 -6.98 -19.54 -31.26
N GLY A 72 -6.94 -18.74 -32.33
CA GLY A 72 -6.08 -17.56 -32.42
C GLY A 72 -6.42 -16.49 -31.39
N LEU A 73 -7.72 -16.21 -31.22
CA LEU A 73 -8.23 -15.31 -30.19
C LEU A 73 -7.88 -15.82 -28.78
N TRP A 74 -7.99 -17.12 -28.53
CA TRP A 74 -7.61 -17.72 -27.25
C TRP A 74 -6.13 -17.49 -26.92
N PHE A 75 -5.22 -17.75 -27.87
CA PHE A 75 -3.79 -17.48 -27.69
C PHE A 75 -3.50 -15.99 -27.46
N ALA A 76 -4.15 -15.10 -28.21
CA ALA A 76 -4.02 -13.67 -28.02
C ALA A 76 -4.48 -13.22 -26.63
N MET A 77 -5.58 -13.78 -26.12
CA MET A 77 -6.10 -13.50 -24.79
C MET A 77 -5.16 -14.00 -23.69
N VAL A 78 -4.62 -15.22 -23.82
CA VAL A 78 -3.60 -15.74 -22.88
C VAL A 78 -2.35 -14.87 -22.91
N GLY A 79 -1.93 -14.42 -24.08
CA GLY A 79 -0.79 -13.51 -24.23
C GLY A 79 -1.04 -12.15 -23.57
N LEU A 80 -2.23 -11.57 -23.70
CA LEU A 80 -2.62 -10.34 -23.00
C LEU A 80 -2.63 -10.51 -21.48
N PHE A 81 -3.17 -11.62 -20.99
CA PHE A 81 -3.14 -11.95 -19.56
C PHE A 81 -1.70 -12.05 -19.05
N LEU A 82 -0.86 -12.75 -19.79
CA LEU A 82 0.54 -12.92 -19.49
C LEU A 82 1.29 -11.58 -19.46
N TYR A 83 1.03 -10.69 -20.43
CA TYR A 83 1.59 -9.35 -20.46
C TYR A 83 1.19 -8.56 -19.20
N SER A 84 -0.10 -8.57 -18.82
CA SER A 84 -0.58 -7.89 -17.60
C SER A 84 0.12 -8.41 -16.36
N ALA A 85 0.19 -9.73 -16.18
CA ALA A 85 0.82 -10.36 -15.04
C ALA A 85 2.32 -9.98 -14.92
N ALA A 86 3.03 -9.91 -16.05
CA ALA A 86 4.43 -9.50 -16.08
C ALA A 86 4.61 -8.02 -15.67
N VAL A 87 3.74 -7.12 -16.14
CA VAL A 87 3.76 -5.69 -15.79
C VAL A 87 3.41 -5.48 -14.32
N ASP A 88 2.36 -6.13 -13.83
CA ASP A 88 1.89 -5.98 -12.45
C ASP A 88 2.91 -6.51 -11.44
N GLY A 89 3.55 -7.65 -11.76
CA GLY A 89 4.63 -8.20 -10.95
C GLY A 89 5.83 -7.24 -10.79
N TYR A 90 6.21 -6.53 -11.85
CA TYR A 90 7.29 -5.53 -11.78
C TYR A 90 6.87 -4.30 -10.97
N ARG A 91 5.65 -3.80 -11.19
CA ARG A 91 5.11 -2.65 -10.45
C ARG A 91 5.09 -2.90 -8.95
N MET A 92 4.66 -4.09 -8.54
CA MET A 92 4.66 -4.48 -7.12
C MET A 92 6.08 -4.58 -6.56
N ALA A 93 7.02 -5.22 -7.27
CA ALA A 93 8.41 -5.33 -6.83
C ALA A 93 9.07 -3.95 -6.67
N ARG A 94 8.75 -3.02 -7.58
CA ARG A 94 9.25 -1.65 -7.52
C ARG A 94 8.68 -0.87 -6.35
N LEU A 95 7.37 -0.92 -6.13
CA LEU A 95 6.74 -0.27 -4.98
C LEU A 95 7.33 -0.77 -3.66
N HIS A 96 7.56 -2.09 -3.56
CA HIS A 96 8.20 -2.67 -2.39
C HIS A 96 9.63 -2.14 -2.20
N ALA A 97 10.43 -2.10 -3.27
CA ALA A 97 11.79 -1.56 -3.21
C ALA A 97 11.83 -0.07 -2.84
N ASP A 98 10.93 0.74 -3.40
CA ASP A 98 10.83 2.18 -3.11
C ASP A 98 10.43 2.46 -1.64
N LEU A 99 9.76 1.51 -0.98
CA LEU A 99 9.32 1.59 0.42
C LEU A 99 10.26 0.88 1.41
N GLN A 100 11.16 0.02 0.94
CA GLN A 100 11.97 -0.88 1.77
C GLN A 100 12.83 -0.13 2.80
N ASP A 101 13.44 0.98 2.39
CA ASP A 101 14.32 1.79 3.24
C ASP A 101 13.61 3.03 3.82
N ARG A 102 12.27 3.06 3.78
CA ARG A 102 11.47 4.20 4.20
C ARG A 102 10.79 3.94 5.52
N THR A 103 10.66 4.98 6.32
CA THR A 103 10.09 4.91 7.67
C THR A 103 8.81 5.73 7.77
N VAL A 104 8.04 5.55 8.83
CA VAL A 104 6.86 6.36 9.12
C VAL A 104 7.18 7.86 9.14
N ARG A 105 8.37 8.25 9.63
CA ARG A 105 8.87 9.63 9.66
C ARG A 105 8.82 10.32 8.29
N ASP A 106 9.02 9.58 7.21
CA ASP A 106 9.00 10.11 5.85
C ASP A 106 7.60 10.54 5.36
N PHE A 107 6.54 9.97 5.95
CA PHE A 107 5.17 10.09 5.47
C PHE A 107 4.20 10.69 6.50
N MET A 108 4.58 10.73 7.78
CA MET A 108 3.73 11.21 8.85
C MET A 108 3.44 12.71 8.74
N ILE A 109 2.25 13.10 9.20
CA ILE A 109 1.90 14.48 9.47
C ILE A 109 2.35 14.77 10.90
N ALA A 110 3.44 15.54 11.06
CA ALA A 110 4.02 15.84 12.37
C ALA A 110 3.11 16.75 13.23
N THR A 111 2.37 17.66 12.61
CA THR A 111 1.49 18.58 13.33
C THR A 111 0.13 17.91 13.57
N VAL A 112 -0.10 17.51 14.82
CA VAL A 112 -1.34 16.85 15.24
C VAL A 112 -2.04 17.72 16.28
N ALA A 113 -3.35 17.89 16.14
CA ALA A 113 -4.15 18.50 17.19
C ALA A 113 -4.18 17.56 18.41
N ALA A 114 -3.68 18.04 19.54
CA ALA A 114 -3.72 17.33 20.81
C ALA A 114 -4.71 18.04 21.75
N LEU A 115 -5.68 17.29 22.27
CA LEU A 115 -6.75 17.79 23.11
C LEU A 115 -6.77 17.04 24.44
N ALA A 116 -7.12 17.74 25.52
CA ALA A 116 -7.24 17.12 26.84
C ALA A 116 -8.48 16.21 26.92
N SER A 117 -8.38 15.09 27.65
CA SER A 117 -9.45 14.10 27.78
C SER A 117 -10.73 14.63 28.44
N ASP A 118 -10.58 15.59 29.34
CA ASP A 118 -11.66 16.27 30.09
C ASP A 118 -12.30 17.43 29.31
N LEU A 119 -11.73 17.83 28.16
CA LEU A 119 -12.29 18.85 27.31
C LEU A 119 -13.69 18.44 26.84
N THR A 120 -14.62 19.38 26.80
CA THR A 120 -15.99 19.12 26.32
C THR A 120 -16.05 19.18 24.79
N VAL A 121 -17.04 18.51 24.21
CA VAL A 121 -17.28 18.54 22.76
C VAL A 121 -17.53 19.96 22.28
N GLU A 122 -18.29 20.76 23.03
CA GLU A 122 -18.55 22.18 22.72
C GLU A 122 -17.24 22.98 22.63
N ALA A 123 -16.32 22.79 23.58
CA ALA A 123 -15.05 23.49 23.61
C ALA A 123 -14.15 23.13 22.41
N THR A 124 -14.34 21.96 21.79
CA THR A 124 -13.61 21.61 20.56
C THR A 124 -13.97 22.50 19.36
N ARG A 125 -15.08 23.25 19.40
CA ARG A 125 -15.46 24.17 18.32
C ARG A 125 -14.45 25.29 18.10
N ALA A 126 -13.67 25.65 19.13
CA ALA A 126 -12.53 26.56 18.99
C ALA A 126 -11.45 26.01 18.03
N TYR A 127 -11.41 24.69 17.83
CA TYR A 127 -10.52 23.97 16.93
C TYR A 127 -11.25 23.64 15.61
N GLY A 128 -11.78 24.67 14.94
CA GLY A 128 -12.70 24.53 13.81
C GLY A 128 -12.22 23.64 12.63
N THR A 129 -10.91 23.42 12.49
CA THR A 129 -10.35 22.48 11.50
C THR A 129 -10.68 21.03 11.82
N LEU A 130 -10.79 20.65 13.10
CA LEU A 130 -11.04 19.27 13.55
C LEU A 130 -12.38 18.75 13.02
N TRP A 131 -13.39 19.60 12.98
CA TRP A 131 -14.73 19.26 12.52
C TRP A 131 -14.84 19.10 11.00
N ASN A 132 -13.82 19.50 10.24
CA ASN A 132 -13.81 19.47 8.77
C ASN A 132 -12.66 18.62 8.19
N THR A 133 -11.77 18.09 9.03
CA THR A 133 -10.68 17.22 8.58
C THR A 133 -11.04 15.74 8.70
N ARG A 134 -10.37 14.92 7.90
CA ARG A 134 -10.42 13.45 8.01
C ARG A 134 -9.36 12.89 8.95
N VAL A 135 -8.45 13.74 9.43
CA VAL A 135 -7.42 13.36 10.39
C VAL A 135 -7.97 13.56 11.81
N PRO A 136 -8.07 12.53 12.65
CA PRO A 136 -8.53 12.68 14.03
C PRO A 136 -7.57 13.54 14.85
N ALA A 137 -8.01 14.03 16.00
CA ALA A 137 -7.15 14.61 17.02
C ALA A 137 -6.69 13.53 18.01
N ALA A 138 -5.51 13.71 18.56
CA ALA A 138 -5.02 12.92 19.69
C ALA A 138 -5.68 13.43 20.98
N VAL A 139 -6.20 12.51 21.78
CA VAL A 139 -6.74 12.81 23.12
C VAL A 139 -5.69 12.42 24.15
N LEU A 140 -5.31 13.37 24.99
CA LEU A 140 -4.26 13.23 25.99
C LEU A 140 -4.84 13.26 27.41
N HIS A 141 -4.29 12.43 28.29
CA HIS A 141 -4.48 12.48 29.73
C HIS A 141 -3.09 12.58 30.39
N ASP A 142 -2.84 13.63 31.16
CA ASP A 142 -1.52 13.91 31.76
C ASP A 142 -0.36 13.85 30.75
N GLY A 143 -0.58 14.37 29.53
CA GLY A 143 0.40 14.39 28.45
C GLY A 143 0.58 13.06 27.70
N ARG A 144 -0.13 12.00 28.08
CA ARG A 144 -0.06 10.68 27.42
C ARG A 144 -1.24 10.45 26.50
N LEU A 145 -0.99 9.82 25.35
CA LEU A 145 -2.05 9.40 24.44
C LEU A 145 -2.97 8.38 25.10
N VAL A 146 -4.27 8.71 25.20
CA VAL A 146 -5.31 7.80 25.69
C VAL A 146 -6.34 7.41 24.63
N GLY A 147 -6.44 8.17 23.55
CA GLY A 147 -7.33 7.83 22.45
C GLY A 147 -7.30 8.83 21.31
N LEU A 148 -8.18 8.60 20.33
CA LEU A 148 -8.34 9.43 19.15
C LEU A 148 -9.78 9.90 19.04
N VAL A 149 -9.99 11.14 18.62
CA VAL A 149 -11.33 11.67 18.35
C VAL A 149 -11.39 12.28 16.95
N GLY A 150 -12.30 11.78 16.13
CA GLY A 150 -12.56 12.29 14.79
C GLY A 150 -13.84 13.12 14.71
N ALA A 151 -14.08 13.70 13.54
CA ALA A 151 -15.28 14.49 13.29
C ALA A 151 -16.59 13.67 13.38
N GLU A 152 -16.53 12.36 13.17
CA GLU A 152 -17.69 11.47 13.30
C GLU A 152 -18.15 11.35 14.76
N GLN A 153 -17.21 11.11 15.68
CA GLN A 153 -17.49 11.04 17.11
C GLN A 153 -18.04 12.37 17.63
N LEU A 154 -17.43 13.48 17.23
CA LEU A 154 -17.90 14.82 17.62
C LEU A 154 -19.33 15.10 17.14
N ARG A 155 -19.66 14.75 15.88
CA ARG A 155 -21.00 14.98 15.32
C ARG A 155 -22.06 13.99 15.82
N SER A 156 -21.65 12.88 16.43
CA SER A 156 -22.58 11.92 17.04
C SER A 156 -23.22 12.44 18.34
N VAL A 157 -22.62 13.46 18.96
CA VAL A 157 -23.12 14.04 20.21
C VAL A 157 -24.24 15.04 19.94
N PRO A 158 -25.40 14.92 20.62
CA PRO A 158 -26.48 15.89 20.52
C PRO A 158 -26.05 17.30 20.94
N TRP A 159 -26.51 18.32 20.21
CA TRP A 159 -26.11 19.72 20.42
C TRP A 159 -26.38 20.24 21.84
N ASP A 160 -27.43 19.73 22.50
CA ASP A 160 -27.83 20.07 23.88
C ASP A 160 -26.94 19.42 24.94
N GLN A 161 -26.14 18.42 24.55
CA GLN A 161 -25.25 17.65 25.41
C GLN A 161 -23.75 17.94 25.17
N GLU A 162 -23.41 18.71 24.13
CA GLU A 162 -22.01 19.02 23.76
C GLU A 162 -21.23 19.66 24.92
N GLY A 163 -21.88 20.52 25.72
CA GLY A 163 -21.26 21.23 26.86
C GLY A 163 -21.02 20.35 28.09
N GLN A 164 -21.60 19.15 28.16
CA GLN A 164 -21.48 18.21 29.28
C GLN A 164 -20.71 16.93 28.90
N THR A 165 -20.56 16.66 27.61
CA THR A 165 -19.91 15.45 27.10
C THR A 165 -18.41 15.68 26.97
N SER A 166 -17.61 14.89 27.68
CA SER A 166 -16.14 14.92 27.59
C SER A 166 -15.61 14.19 26.37
N LEU A 167 -14.40 14.52 25.92
CA LEU A 167 -13.72 13.76 24.88
C LEU A 167 -13.41 12.33 25.31
N ALA A 168 -13.09 12.10 26.59
CA ALA A 168 -12.85 10.77 27.15
C ALA A 168 -14.02 9.81 26.93
N SER A 169 -15.26 10.31 26.93
CA SER A 169 -16.47 9.48 26.74
C SER A 169 -16.77 9.10 25.29
N ILE A 170 -16.17 9.77 24.31
CA ILE A 170 -16.48 9.55 22.88
C ILE A 170 -15.25 9.16 22.05
N MET A 171 -14.04 9.24 22.62
CA MET A 171 -12.82 8.86 21.92
C MET A 171 -12.78 7.36 21.61
N VAL A 172 -12.08 7.00 20.54
CA VAL A 172 -11.64 5.62 20.33
C VAL A 172 -10.40 5.39 21.19
N PRO A 173 -10.43 4.45 22.15
CA PRO A 173 -9.30 4.22 23.05
C PRO A 173 -8.03 3.82 22.29
N VAL A 174 -6.87 4.22 22.82
CA VAL A 174 -5.57 3.80 22.27
C VAL A 174 -5.39 2.28 22.33
N SER A 175 -6.04 1.59 23.28
CA SER A 175 -6.04 0.13 23.36
C SER A 175 -6.77 -0.56 22.20
N GLU A 176 -7.66 0.14 21.51
CA GLU A 176 -8.42 -0.34 20.35
C GLU A 176 -7.80 0.11 19.02
N THR A 177 -6.65 0.80 19.07
CA THR A 177 -5.96 1.32 17.89
C THR A 177 -4.49 0.94 17.90
N ALA A 178 -3.98 0.51 16.75
CA ALA A 178 -2.55 0.25 16.61
C ALA A 178 -1.77 1.57 16.59
N CYS A 179 -0.64 1.63 17.31
CA CYS A 179 0.31 2.75 17.27
C CYS A 179 1.58 2.34 16.51
N VAL A 180 2.33 3.32 16.00
CA VAL A 180 3.64 3.11 15.37
C VAL A 180 4.67 4.13 15.89
N SER A 181 5.95 3.80 15.80
CA SER A 181 7.05 4.74 16.07
C SER A 181 7.50 5.44 14.77
N PRO A 182 8.08 6.65 14.82
CA PRO A 182 8.61 7.32 13.63
C PRO A 182 9.58 6.46 12.81
N ASP A 183 10.35 5.60 13.47
CA ASP A 183 11.37 4.77 12.83
C ASP A 183 10.83 3.40 12.37
N THR A 184 9.53 3.17 12.56
CA THR A 184 8.85 1.95 12.06
C THR A 184 8.96 1.92 10.53
N PRO A 185 9.34 0.79 9.92
CA PRO A 185 9.31 0.64 8.46
C PRO A 185 7.90 0.92 7.94
N VAL A 186 7.78 1.72 6.89
CA VAL A 186 6.46 2.10 6.36
C VAL A 186 5.66 0.89 5.86
N LEU A 187 6.34 -0.15 5.36
CA LEU A 187 5.71 -1.42 4.97
C LEU A 187 4.99 -2.09 6.16
N LEU A 188 5.63 -2.10 7.34
CA LEU A 188 5.03 -2.63 8.56
C LEU A 188 3.86 -1.76 9.03
N ALA A 189 3.96 -0.44 8.87
CA ALA A 189 2.84 0.46 9.17
C ALA A 189 1.65 0.24 8.23
N LEU A 190 1.91 -0.08 6.94
CA LEU A 190 0.86 -0.40 5.97
C LEU A 190 0.05 -1.65 6.36
N GLU A 191 0.72 -2.68 6.91
CA GLU A 191 0.06 -3.88 7.43
C GLU A 191 -0.86 -3.55 8.61
N ARG A 192 -0.45 -2.64 9.50
CA ARG A 192 -1.22 -2.21 10.67
C ARG A 192 -2.46 -1.38 10.34
N PHE A 193 -2.55 -0.76 9.15
CA PHE A 193 -3.80 -0.10 8.74
C PHE A 193 -4.97 -1.07 8.61
N GLY A 194 -4.72 -2.34 8.31
CA GLY A 194 -5.77 -3.36 8.25
C GLY A 194 -6.35 -3.72 9.62
N GLU A 195 -5.58 -3.51 10.68
CA GLU A 195 -5.98 -3.77 12.07
C GLU A 195 -6.64 -2.54 12.72
N ALA A 196 -6.31 -1.33 12.25
CA ALA A 196 -6.85 -0.08 12.78
C ALA A 196 -8.20 0.28 12.14
N GLY A 197 -9.26 0.37 12.94
CA GLY A 197 -10.62 0.68 12.46
C GLY A 197 -10.79 2.06 11.81
N LEU A 198 -9.87 3.01 12.03
CA LEU A 198 -9.98 4.40 11.55
C LEU A 198 -9.14 4.71 10.29
N GLY A 199 -8.35 3.76 9.77
CA GLY A 199 -7.44 4.03 8.64
C GLY A 199 -6.36 5.09 8.95
N VAL A 200 -6.10 5.31 10.25
CA VAL A 200 -5.12 6.25 10.80
C VAL A 200 -4.32 5.54 11.89
N LEU A 201 -3.02 5.78 11.93
CA LEU A 201 -2.10 5.28 12.95
C LEU A 201 -1.45 6.47 13.66
N PRO A 202 -1.67 6.65 14.97
CA PRO A 202 -0.92 7.61 15.75
C PRO A 202 0.55 7.21 15.81
N VAL A 203 1.42 8.21 15.64
CA VAL A 203 2.87 8.05 15.72
C VAL A 203 3.32 8.50 17.10
N VAL A 204 3.88 7.57 17.86
CA VAL A 204 4.26 7.76 19.27
C VAL A 204 5.76 7.53 19.44
N GLU A 205 6.44 8.47 20.09
CA GLU A 205 7.86 8.39 20.43
C GLU A 205 8.00 8.76 21.91
N ASN A 206 8.67 7.92 22.71
CA ASN A 206 8.83 8.12 24.16
C ASN A 206 7.52 8.33 24.96
N GLY A 207 6.39 7.83 24.46
CA GLY A 207 5.06 7.97 25.10
C GLY A 207 4.31 9.24 24.71
N GLU A 208 4.89 10.09 23.87
CA GLU A 208 4.28 11.31 23.35
C GLU A 208 3.85 11.13 21.90
N VAL A 209 2.75 11.78 21.51
CA VAL A 209 2.29 11.79 20.12
C VAL A 209 3.11 12.81 19.34
N VAL A 210 3.89 12.31 18.38
CA VAL A 210 4.76 13.13 17.52
C VAL A 210 4.23 13.27 16.09
N GLY A 211 3.15 12.56 15.77
CA GLY A 211 2.56 12.63 14.44
C GLY A 211 1.34 11.73 14.26
N MET A 212 0.74 11.82 13.08
CA MET A 212 -0.26 10.87 12.58
C MET A 212 0.12 10.39 11.20
N LEU A 213 -0.06 9.10 10.96
CA LEU A 213 0.09 8.49 9.66
C LEU A 213 -1.29 8.09 9.13
N THR A 214 -1.63 8.52 7.92
CA THR A 214 -2.86 8.09 7.25
C THR A 214 -2.54 7.38 5.95
N LEU A 215 -3.32 6.34 5.62
CA LEU A 215 -3.12 5.58 4.38
C LEU A 215 -3.14 6.50 3.15
N ASP A 216 -4.06 7.47 3.15
CA ASP A 216 -4.21 8.48 2.11
C ASP A 216 -2.95 9.36 1.95
N THR A 217 -2.25 9.70 3.05
CA THR A 217 -1.00 10.47 2.97
C THR A 217 0.12 9.65 2.37
N VAL A 218 0.24 8.37 2.74
CA VAL A 218 1.21 7.44 2.13
C VAL A 218 0.93 7.31 0.64
N LEU A 219 -0.32 7.04 0.24
CA LEU A 219 -0.71 6.88 -1.16
C LEU A 219 -0.53 8.16 -1.99
N ARG A 220 -0.87 9.33 -1.42
CA ARG A 220 -0.65 10.62 -2.11
C ARG A 220 0.82 10.89 -2.34
N GLN A 221 1.67 10.70 -1.34
CA GLN A 221 3.11 10.94 -1.48
C GLN A 221 3.77 9.94 -2.45
N LEU A 222 3.25 8.71 -2.53
CA LEU A 222 3.67 7.76 -3.56
C LEU A 222 3.29 8.20 -4.99
N ARG A 223 2.16 8.89 -5.15
CA ARG A 223 1.70 9.41 -6.45
C ARG A 223 2.36 10.73 -6.85
N SER A 224 2.67 11.59 -5.87
CA SER A 224 3.19 12.94 -6.11
C SER A 224 4.71 12.99 -6.34
N ARG A 225 5.42 11.87 -6.25
CA ARG A 225 6.83 11.79 -6.63
C ARG A 225 6.97 11.48 -8.13
N PRO A 226 7.27 12.48 -8.99
CA PRO A 226 7.85 12.19 -10.28
C PRO A 226 9.21 11.54 -10.04
N HIS A 227 9.51 10.46 -10.76
CA HIS A 227 10.77 9.73 -10.72
C HIS A 227 11.98 10.69 -10.72
N GLY A 228 12.59 10.89 -9.57
CA GLY A 228 13.85 11.59 -9.38
C GLY A 228 14.76 10.77 -8.47
N PRO A 229 16.06 10.65 -8.78
CA PRO A 229 16.96 9.79 -8.02
C PRO A 229 17.06 10.27 -6.57
N ALA A 230 17.03 9.32 -5.64
CA ALA A 230 17.28 9.55 -4.23
C ALA A 230 18.65 10.19 -4.02
N GLY A 231 18.71 11.27 -3.25
CA GLY A 231 19.96 11.80 -2.71
C GLY A 231 20.09 13.31 -2.77
N ALA A 232 19.54 14.00 -1.76
CA ALA A 232 20.16 15.20 -1.19
C ALA A 232 19.45 15.54 0.13
N SER A 233 20.04 15.17 1.26
CA SER A 233 19.74 15.84 2.53
C SER A 233 20.18 17.30 2.42
N PRO A 234 19.35 18.28 2.82
CA PRO A 234 19.83 19.63 3.06
C PRO A 234 20.68 19.63 4.33
N ARG A 235 21.88 20.21 4.21
CA ARG A 235 22.66 20.68 5.35
C ARG A 235 22.07 21.98 5.89
#